data_AF-A0A6P0VME3-F1
#
_entry.id   AF-A0A6P0VME3-F1
#
_cell.length_a   1.000
_cell.length_b   1.000
_cell.length_c   1.000
_cell.angle_alpha   90.00
_cell.angle_beta   90.00
_cell.angle_gamma   90.00
#
_symmetry.space_group_name_H-M   'P 1'
#
loop_
_entity.id
_entity.type
_entity.pdbx_description
1 polymer ?
#
loop_
_entity_poly.entity_id
_entity_poly.type
_entity_poly.pdbx_seq_one_letter_code
_entity_poly.pdbx_strand_id
1 'polypeptide(L)'
;MKKFKATEGRRVAQEIALIRAALSQRGYRLRKQPKQPVWTVYVSDDKSYLLTYQPAPISAWVLAPQDDETSRQTLLNIIQHTLTKQPTNITRRMS
;
A
#
# COMPACT_ATOMS: atom_id res chain seq x y z
N MET A 1 21.20 16.84 -9.30
CA MET A 1 19.75 16.58 -9.18
C MET A 1 19.50 15.45 -8.18
N LYS A 2 19.17 15.74 -6.90
CA LYS A 2 19.04 14.72 -5.81
C LYS A 2 17.77 14.89 -4.95
N LYS A 3 16.71 15.53 -5.45
CA LYS A 3 15.51 15.87 -4.65
C LYS A 3 14.27 14.97 -4.87
N PHE A 4 14.26 14.13 -5.90
CA PHE A 4 13.07 13.32 -6.25
C PHE A 4 12.91 12.08 -5.35
N LYS A 5 13.98 11.31 -5.11
CA LYS A 5 13.94 10.06 -4.32
C LYS A 5 13.49 10.25 -2.86
N ALA A 6 13.87 11.37 -2.23
CA ALA A 6 13.51 11.64 -0.83
C ALA A 6 12.01 11.91 -0.65
N THR A 7 11.36 12.47 -1.68
CA THR A 7 9.93 12.80 -1.63
C THR A 7 9.08 11.55 -1.80
N GLU A 8 9.49 10.64 -2.69
CA GLU A 8 8.81 9.36 -2.91
C GLU A 8 8.86 8.46 -1.67
N GLY A 9 10.03 8.30 -1.05
CA GLY A 9 10.16 7.50 0.17
C GLY A 9 9.26 7.99 1.31
N ARG A 10 9.08 9.32 1.42
CA ARG A 10 8.18 9.93 2.41
C ARG A 10 6.71 9.67 2.09
N ARG A 11 6.31 9.73 0.82
CA ARG A 11 4.95 9.41 0.37
C ARG A 11 4.62 7.94 0.67
N VAL A 12 5.48 7.02 0.27
CA VAL A 12 5.30 5.58 0.52
C VAL A 12 5.18 5.28 2.01
N ALA A 13 5.98 5.94 2.85
CA ALA A 13 5.91 5.80 4.31
C ALA A 13 4.57 6.31 4.90
N GLN A 14 4.00 7.39 4.34
CA GLN A 14 2.69 7.90 4.75
C GLN A 14 1.55 7.01 4.27
N GLU A 15 1.60 6.58 3.01
CA GLU A 15 0.63 5.65 2.42
C GLU A 15 0.58 4.34 3.19
N ILE A 16 1.72 3.71 3.48
CA ILE A 16 1.72 2.46 4.25
C ILE A 16 1.22 2.66 5.68
N ALA A 17 1.47 3.81 6.30
CA ALA A 17 0.94 4.11 7.63
C ALA A 17 -0.59 4.19 7.60
N LEU A 18 -1.17 4.83 6.58
CA LEU A 18 -2.62 4.89 6.37
C LEU A 18 -3.21 3.52 6.03
N ILE A 19 -2.59 2.78 5.11
CA ILE A 19 -3.00 1.42 4.74
C ILE A 19 -2.99 0.53 5.98
N ARG A 20 -1.91 0.57 6.78
CA ARG A 20 -1.82 -0.17 8.03
C ARG A 20 -2.93 0.20 9.01
N ALA A 21 -3.24 1.49 9.16
CA ALA A 21 -4.31 1.95 10.02
C ALA A 21 -5.68 1.43 9.55
N ALA A 22 -5.99 1.58 8.25
CA ALA A 22 -7.25 1.12 7.66
C ALA A 22 -7.41 -0.42 7.75
N LEU A 23 -6.33 -1.17 7.55
CA LEU A 23 -6.32 -2.62 7.69
C LEU A 23 -6.48 -3.04 9.16
N SER A 24 -5.80 -2.36 10.08
CA SER A 24 -5.93 -2.61 11.52
C SER A 24 -7.34 -2.33 12.04
N GLN A 25 -8.03 -1.30 11.52
CA GLN A 25 -9.43 -1.00 11.86
C GLN A 25 -10.38 -2.14 11.48
N ARG A 26 -10.03 -2.94 10.47
CA ARG A 26 -10.79 -4.11 10.03
C ARG A 26 -10.31 -5.43 10.65
N GLY A 27 -9.36 -5.37 11.58
CA GLY A 27 -8.81 -6.54 12.28
C GLY A 27 -7.66 -7.24 11.57
N TYR A 28 -7.18 -6.73 10.43
CA TYR A 28 -6.05 -7.32 9.71
C TYR A 28 -4.72 -6.97 10.37
N ARG A 29 -3.80 -7.93 10.40
CA ARG A 29 -2.43 -7.71 10.91
C ARG A 29 -1.48 -7.46 9.75
N LEU A 30 -0.66 -6.41 9.86
CA LEU A 30 0.39 -6.09 8.90
C LEU A 30 1.78 -6.26 9.55
N ARG A 31 2.69 -6.96 8.88
CA ARG A 31 4.08 -7.09 9.30
C ARG A 31 5.03 -6.66 8.19
N LYS A 32 5.88 -5.68 8.49
CA LYS A 32 6.95 -5.26 7.57
C LYS A 32 8.06 -6.31 7.54
N GLN A 33 8.54 -6.66 6.35
CA GLN A 33 9.71 -7.52 6.23
C GLN A 33 11.01 -6.72 6.47
N PRO A 34 11.97 -7.27 7.24
CA PRO A 34 13.15 -6.52 7.70
C PRO A 34 14.15 -6.15 6.59
N LYS A 35 14.07 -6.76 5.41
CA LYS A 35 15.04 -6.58 4.31
C LYS A 35 14.45 -6.07 3.00
N GLN A 36 13.13 -5.90 2.92
CA GLN A 36 12.45 -5.57 1.67
C GLN A 36 11.33 -4.54 1.91
N PRO A 37 10.97 -3.71 0.92
CA PRO A 37 9.77 -2.88 0.94
C PRO A 37 8.52 -3.74 0.68
N VAL A 38 8.38 -4.80 1.48
CA VAL A 38 7.31 -5.80 1.40
C VAL A 38 6.68 -5.90 2.78
N TRP A 39 5.36 -5.91 2.80
CA TRP A 39 4.54 -6.04 4.01
C TRP A 39 3.64 -7.25 3.87
N THR A 40 3.69 -8.15 4.85
CA THR A 40 2.79 -9.29 4.90
C THR A 40 1.50 -8.89 5.58
N VAL A 41 0.38 -9.08 4.89
CA VAL A 41 -0.99 -8.87 5.36
C VAL A 41 -1.56 -10.22 5.74
N TYR A 42 -1.80 -10.45 7.02
CA TYR A 42 -2.43 -11.66 7.51
C TYR A 42 -3.95 -11.47 7.48
N VAL A 43 -4.62 -12.29 6.69
CA VAL A 43 -6.07 -12.32 6.54
C VAL A 43 -6.67 -13.35 7.49
N SER A 44 -6.04 -14.53 7.56
CA SER A 44 -6.38 -15.63 8.45
C SER A 44 -5.09 -16.37 8.84
N ASP A 45 -5.15 -17.34 9.76
CA ASP A 45 -3.99 -18.15 10.15
C ASP A 45 -3.33 -18.87 8.96
N ASP A 46 -4.11 -19.35 8.00
CA ASP A 46 -3.61 -20.01 6.78
C ASP A 46 -3.45 -19.09 5.57
N LYS A 47 -3.88 -17.83 5.66
CA LYS A 47 -3.93 -16.93 4.49
C LYS A 47 -3.26 -15.61 4.75
N SER A 48 -2.22 -15.35 3.96
CA SER A 48 -1.51 -14.08 3.97
C SER A 48 -1.18 -13.60 2.57
N TYR A 49 -1.12 -12.28 2.39
CA TYR A 49 -0.75 -11.64 1.15
C TYR A 49 0.49 -10.76 1.34
N LEU A 50 1.30 -10.66 0.31
CA LEU A 50 2.47 -9.79 0.25
C LEU A 50 2.09 -8.50 -0.46
N LEU A 51 2.03 -7.42 0.32
CA LEU A 51 1.86 -6.06 -0.14
C LEU A 51 3.23 -5.47 -0.48
N THR A 52 3.47 -5.16 -1.74
CA THR A 52 4.75 -4.61 -2.24
C THR A 52 4.51 -3.29 -2.92
N TYR A 53 5.37 -2.30 -2.69
CA TYR A 53 5.33 -1.05 -3.43
C TYR A 53 6.16 -1.17 -4.70
N GLN A 54 5.53 -1.04 -5.87
CA GLN A 54 6.22 -1.01 -7.15
C GLN A 54 6.58 0.44 -7.51
N PRO A 55 7.87 0.79 -7.65
CA PRO A 55 8.27 2.11 -8.14
C PRO A 55 7.84 2.33 -9.60
N ALA A 56 7.98 3.56 -10.10
CA ALA A 56 7.60 3.97 -11.45
C ALA A 56 7.98 2.93 -12.54
N PRO A 57 7.12 2.71 -13.56
CA PRO A 57 6.10 3.64 -14.06
C PRO A 57 4.73 3.57 -13.38
N ILE A 58 4.47 2.58 -12.53
CA ILE A 58 3.14 2.35 -11.94
C ILE A 58 2.98 3.09 -10.60
N SER A 59 4.06 3.20 -9.80
CA SER A 59 4.05 3.87 -8.49
C SER A 59 2.88 3.44 -7.60
N ALA A 60 2.59 2.14 -7.55
CA ALA A 60 1.42 1.59 -6.87
C ALA A 60 1.73 0.41 -5.96
N TRP A 61 0.76 0.13 -5.08
CA TRP A 61 0.76 -0.96 -4.14
C TRP A 61 0.17 -2.22 -4.78
N VAL A 62 0.92 -3.32 -4.76
CA VAL A 62 0.53 -4.60 -5.37
C VAL A 62 0.43 -5.67 -4.30
N LEU A 63 -0.64 -6.48 -4.35
CA LEU A 63 -0.83 -7.65 -3.51
C LEU A 63 -0.53 -8.94 -4.29
N ALA A 64 0.39 -9.75 -3.78
CA ALA A 64 0.71 -11.08 -4.27
C ALA A 64 0.35 -12.14 -3.19
N PRO A 65 -0.09 -13.35 -3.56
CA PRO A 65 -0.37 -13.83 -4.92
C PRO A 65 -1.60 -13.14 -5.57
N GLN A 66 -1.66 -13.18 -6.91
CA GLN A 66 -2.69 -12.51 -7.73
C GLN A 66 -3.86 -13.46 -7.99
N ASP A 67 -4.53 -13.88 -6.92
CA ASP A 67 -5.69 -14.76 -6.99
C ASP A 67 -6.99 -13.96 -7.16
N ASP A 68 -8.07 -14.60 -7.62
CA ASP A 68 -9.39 -13.98 -7.75
C ASP A 68 -10.23 -14.03 -6.46
N GLU A 69 -9.57 -14.18 -5.32
CA GLU A 69 -10.25 -14.31 -4.04
C GLU A 69 -10.94 -13.01 -3.59
N THR A 70 -12.17 -13.13 -3.08
CA THR A 70 -12.91 -12.03 -2.45
C THR A 70 -12.11 -11.32 -1.35
N SER A 71 -11.29 -12.05 -0.58
CA SER A 71 -10.42 -11.46 0.44
C SER A 71 -9.39 -10.50 -0.16
N ARG A 72 -8.78 -10.86 -1.30
CA ARG A 72 -7.82 -10.00 -1.99
C ARG A 72 -8.51 -8.78 -2.57
N GLN A 73 -9.68 -8.94 -3.19
CA GLN A 73 -10.46 -7.81 -3.69
C GLN A 73 -10.86 -6.85 -2.56
N THR A 74 -11.20 -7.39 -1.39
CA THR A 74 -11.50 -6.57 -0.20
C THR A 74 -10.28 -5.75 0.24
N LEU A 75 -9.10 -6.38 0.30
CA LEU A 75 -7.85 -5.68 0.62
C LEU A 75 -7.49 -4.62 -0.42
N LEU A 76 -7.60 -4.94 -1.71
CA LEU A 76 -7.38 -3.98 -2.79
C LEU A 76 -8.33 -2.80 -2.68
N ASN A 77 -9.62 -3.06 -2.43
CA ASN A 77 -10.60 -2.01 -2.26
C ASN A 77 -10.27 -1.12 -1.05
N ILE A 78 -9.84 -1.70 0.08
CA ILE A 78 -9.36 -0.93 1.25
C ILE A 78 -8.19 -0.03 0.88
N ILE A 79 -7.16 -0.61 0.26
CA ILE A 79 -5.95 0.12 -0.13
C ILE A 79 -6.33 1.24 -1.08
N GLN A 80 -7.08 0.95 -2.13
CA GLN A 80 -7.53 1.93 -3.10
C GLN A 80 -8.36 3.03 -2.45
N HIS A 81 -9.31 2.70 -1.56
CA HIS A 81 -10.11 3.68 -0.83
C HIS A 81 -9.27 4.55 0.10
N THR A 82 -8.22 3.98 0.70
CA THR A 82 -7.32 4.70 1.60
C THR A 82 -6.45 5.68 0.82
N LEU A 83 -6.00 5.27 -0.37
CA LEU A 83 -5.22 6.10 -1.28
C LEU A 83 -6.08 7.16 -1.99
N THR A 84 -7.34 6.86 -2.36
CA THR A 84 -8.26 7.85 -2.96
C THR A 84 -8.81 8.84 -1.93
N LYS A 85 -8.92 8.43 -0.66
CA LYS A 85 -9.26 9.34 0.45
C LYS A 85 -8.09 10.22 0.87
N GLN A 86 -6.87 10.01 0.38
CA GLN A 86 -5.89 11.08 0.47
C GLN A 86 -6.40 12.24 -0.40
N PRO A 87 -6.68 13.42 0.19
CA PRO A 87 -6.96 14.58 -0.63
C PRO A 87 -5.73 14.77 -1.53
N THR A 88 -6.00 14.82 -2.81
CA THR A 88 -5.15 15.35 -3.88
C THR A 88 -4.41 16.60 -3.41
N ASN A 89 -3.26 16.42 -2.77
CA ASN A 89 -2.36 17.51 -2.45
C ASN A 89 -0.95 17.21 -2.88
N ILE A 90 -0.79 16.68 -4.09
CA ILE A 90 0.48 16.84 -4.81
C ILE A 90 0.25 16.76 -6.33
N THR A 91 0.17 17.96 -6.91
CA THR A 91 0.53 18.30 -8.29
C THR A 91 -0.54 18.14 -9.38
N ARG A 92 -1.61 18.95 -9.28
CA ARG A 92 -2.14 19.67 -10.45
C ARG A 92 -1.49 21.07 -10.49
N ARG A 93 -0.28 21.17 -11.06
CA ARG A 93 0.08 22.34 -11.90
C ARG A 93 -0.33 21.87 -13.30
N MET A 94 -1.58 22.07 -13.77
CA MET A 94 -2.10 23.32 -14.32
C MET A 94 -0.98 24.02 -15.12
N SER A 95 -0.87 23.59 -16.38
CA SER A 95 -0.32 24.38 -17.47
C SER A 95 -1.28 25.52 -17.81
#